data_AF-A0A920E968-F1
#
_entry.id   AF-A0A920E968-F1
#
_cell.length_a   1.000
_cell.length_b   1.000
_cell.length_c   1.000
_cell.angle_alpha   90.00
_cell.angle_beta   90.00
_cell.angle_gamma   90.00
#
_symmetry.space_group_name_H-M   'P 1'
#
loop_
_entity.id
_entity.type
_entity.pdbx_description
1 polymer ?
#
loop_
_entity_poly.entity_id
_entity_poly.type
_entity_poly.pdbx_seq_one_letter_code
_entity_poly.pdbx_strand_id
1 'polypeptide(L)'
;MVTKKLTPEQITKLNIDPTSLPKHVSVIMDGNGRWAQERSLPRTDGHLQGEEALFECVEAAIELNIPWLTAYGFSTENWKRPKEEVRFLINFNKETIRKRRDQLHERNVRIQFIGRELADT
;
A
#
# COMPACT_ATOMS: atom_id res chain seq x y z
N MET A 1 14.41 6.53 11.54
CA MET A 1 14.29 7.98 11.25
C MET A 1 12.81 8.34 11.37
N VAL A 2 12.47 9.34 12.17
CA VAL A 2 11.09 9.86 12.24
C VAL A 2 10.87 10.67 10.97
N THR A 3 10.03 10.17 10.06
CA THR A 3 9.75 10.88 8.81
C THR A 3 8.95 12.13 9.15
N LYS A 4 9.57 13.31 8.92
CA LYS A 4 9.01 14.60 9.29
C LYS A 4 8.18 15.13 8.13
N LYS A 5 6.97 15.64 8.40
CA LYS A 5 6.15 16.34 7.41
C LYS A 5 6.97 17.45 6.73
N LEU A 6 6.89 17.52 5.41
CA LEU A 6 7.56 18.54 4.62
C LEU A 6 6.88 19.89 4.85
N THR A 7 7.69 20.94 4.89
CA THR A 7 7.22 22.32 4.84
C THR A 7 6.77 22.69 3.42
N PRO A 8 5.91 23.70 3.24
CA PRO A 8 5.53 24.17 1.91
C PRO A 8 6.73 24.49 1.00
N GLU A 9 7.79 25.08 1.55
CA GLU A 9 9.02 25.37 0.81
C GLU A 9 9.74 24.10 0.31
N GLN A 10 9.77 23.04 1.13
CA GLN A 10 10.34 21.76 0.73
C GLN A 10 9.49 21.09 -0.36
N ILE A 11 8.17 21.20 -0.29
CA ILE A 11 7.25 20.67 -1.31
C ILE A 11 7.42 21.43 -2.63
N THR A 12 7.54 22.76 -2.61
CA THR A 12 7.80 23.57 -3.80
C THR A 12 9.12 23.21 -4.47
N LYS A 13 10.16 22.84 -3.72
CA LYS A 13 11.43 22.34 -4.28
C LYS A 13 11.28 21.02 -5.05
N LEU A 14 10.19 20.28 -4.85
CA LEU A 14 9.81 19.10 -5.63
C LEU A 14 9.00 19.45 -6.89
N ASN A 15 8.87 20.73 -7.23
CA ASN A 15 7.99 21.24 -8.30
C ASN A 15 6.51 20.88 -8.11
N ILE A 16 6.06 20.80 -6.85
CA ILE A 16 4.67 20.58 -6.48
C ILE A 16 4.13 21.86 -5.83
N ASP A 17 2.95 22.32 -6.26
CA ASP A 17 2.24 23.41 -5.58
C ASP A 17 1.59 22.87 -4.29
N PRO A 18 2.03 23.31 -3.09
CA PRO A 18 1.50 22.80 -1.82
C PRO A 18 0.01 23.05 -1.62
N THR A 19 -0.56 24.05 -2.31
CA THR A 19 -1.99 24.40 -2.21
C THR A 19 -2.87 23.52 -3.11
N SER A 20 -2.25 22.78 -4.04
CA SER A 20 -2.92 21.91 -5.00
C SER A 20 -2.92 20.43 -4.61
N LEU A 21 -2.34 20.08 -3.45
CA LEU A 21 -2.23 18.68 -3.02
C LEU A 21 -3.60 18.03 -2.83
N PRO A 22 -3.77 16.77 -3.27
CA PRO A 22 -5.02 16.06 -3.10
C PRO A 22 -5.27 15.76 -1.62
N LYS A 23 -6.53 15.88 -1.20
CA LYS A 23 -6.96 15.43 0.14
C LYS A 23 -7.01 13.91 0.24
N HIS A 24 -7.13 13.20 -0.88
CA HIS A 24 -7.25 11.76 -0.92
C HIS A 24 -6.62 11.21 -2.20
N VAL A 25 -5.73 10.22 -2.04
CA VAL A 25 -5.16 9.45 -3.15
C VAL A 25 -5.62 8.00 -3.03
N SER A 26 -5.97 7.39 -4.17
CA SER A 26 -6.25 5.95 -4.25
C SER A 26 -5.23 5.28 -5.17
N VAL A 27 -4.67 4.14 -4.74
CA VAL A 27 -3.62 3.41 -5.44
C VAL A 27 -4.10 1.99 -5.75
N ILE A 28 -3.93 1.59 -7.01
CA ILE A 28 -4.14 0.21 -7.47
C ILE A 28 -2.76 -0.41 -7.64
N MET A 29 -2.43 -1.40 -6.82
CA MET A 29 -1.12 -2.05 -6.78
C MET A 29 -1.03 -3.20 -7.79
N ASP A 30 -1.23 -2.90 -9.08
CA ASP A 30 -1.12 -3.90 -10.14
C ASP A 30 0.32 -4.05 -10.65
N GLY A 31 0.60 -5.18 -11.31
CA GLY A 31 1.87 -5.42 -11.99
C GLY A 31 2.86 -6.30 -11.23
N ASN A 32 2.62 -6.61 -9.96
CA ASN A 32 3.49 -7.46 -9.13
C ASN A 32 3.92 -8.77 -9.85
N GLY A 33 2.96 -9.48 -10.44
CA GLY A 33 3.24 -10.72 -11.17
C GLY A 33 4.03 -10.52 -12.47
N ARG A 34 3.80 -9.42 -13.19
CA ARG A 34 4.55 -9.08 -14.42
C ARG A 34 5.99 -8.68 -14.08
N TRP A 35 6.15 -7.84 -13.05
CA TRP A 35 7.46 -7.42 -12.55
C TRP A 35 8.36 -8.60 -12.17
N ALA A 36 7.80 -9.61 -11.50
CA ALA A 36 8.53 -10.82 -11.13
C ALA A 36 8.90 -11.65 -12.37
N GLN A 37 7.97 -11.81 -13.32
CA GLN A 37 8.20 -12.56 -14.55
C GLN A 37 9.31 -11.97 -15.41
N GLU A 38 9.34 -10.65 -15.58
CA GLU A 38 10.40 -9.93 -16.31
C GLU A 38 11.80 -10.15 -15.71
N ARG A 39 11.86 -10.53 -14.43
CA ARG A 39 13.10 -10.79 -13.68
C ARG A 39 13.37 -12.27 -13.45
N SER A 40 12.57 -13.16 -14.04
CA SER A 40 12.64 -14.61 -13.82
C SER A 40 12.54 -14.99 -12.32
N LEU A 41 11.75 -14.23 -11.56
CA LEU A 41 11.48 -14.47 -10.14
C LEU A 41 10.11 -15.11 -9.92
N PRO A 42 9.91 -15.84 -8.80
CA PRO A 42 8.59 -16.26 -8.34
C PRO A 42 7.61 -15.07 -8.21
N ARG A 43 6.33 -15.28 -8.53
CA ARG A 43 5.28 -14.24 -8.40
C ARG A 43 5.19 -13.68 -6.97
N THR A 44 5.50 -14.50 -5.97
CA THR A 44 5.55 -14.11 -4.55
C THR A 44 6.51 -12.97 -4.28
N ASP A 45 7.63 -12.90 -5.00
CA ASP A 45 8.64 -11.85 -4.84
C ASP A 45 8.12 -10.52 -5.37
N GLY A 46 7.32 -10.56 -6.44
CA GLY A 46 6.61 -9.39 -6.91
C GLY A 46 5.60 -8.85 -5.88
N HIS A 47 4.96 -9.72 -5.10
CA HIS A 47 4.07 -9.29 -4.03
C HIS A 47 4.82 -8.64 -2.87
N LEU A 48 5.99 -9.19 -2.49
CA LEU A 48 6.88 -8.58 -1.51
C LEU A 48 7.34 -7.19 -1.96
N GLN A 49 7.72 -7.03 -3.22
CA GLN A 49 8.08 -5.72 -3.77
C GLN A 49 6.89 -4.75 -3.77
N GLY A 50 5.69 -5.25 -4.06
CA GLY A 50 4.45 -4.47 -3.98
C GLY A 50 4.13 -3.98 -2.57
N GLU A 51 4.46 -4.76 -1.53
CA GLU A 51 4.37 -4.30 -0.14
C GLU A 51 5.30 -3.11 0.09
N GLU A 52 6.58 -3.21 -0.27
CA GLU A 52 7.54 -2.12 -0.09
C GLU A 52 7.07 -0.83 -0.79
N ALA A 53 6.62 -0.93 -2.04
CA ALA A 53 6.10 0.20 -2.80
C ALA A 53 4.86 0.85 -2.15
N LEU A 54 3.97 0.06 -1.55
CA LEU A 54 2.84 0.60 -0.79
C LEU A 54 3.31 1.40 0.42
N PHE A 55 4.31 0.91 1.15
CA PHE A 55 4.83 1.62 2.31
C PHE A 55 5.55 2.91 1.92
N GLU A 56 6.28 2.93 0.80
CA GLU A 56 6.82 4.18 0.25
C GLU A 56 5.71 5.19 -0.08
N CYS A 57 4.57 4.74 -0.62
CA CYS A 57 3.41 5.60 -0.83
C CYS A 57 2.83 6.14 0.48
N VAL A 58 2.79 5.33 1.55
CA VAL A 58 2.36 5.77 2.88
C VAL A 58 3.31 6.82 3.45
N GLU A 59 4.62 6.60 3.34
CA GLU A 59 5.66 7.55 3.75
C GLU A 59 5.51 8.89 3.01
N ALA A 60 5.36 8.84 1.69
CA ALA A 60 5.13 10.04 0.87
C ALA A 60 3.83 10.76 1.27
N ALA A 61 2.75 10.04 1.56
CA ALA A 61 1.51 10.63 2.03
C ALA A 61 1.67 11.33 3.38
N ILE A 62 2.44 10.76 4.31
CA ILE A 62 2.78 11.39 5.59
C ILE A 62 3.60 12.67 5.36
N GLU A 63 4.66 12.58 4.56
CA GLU A 63 5.56 13.69 4.23
C GLU A 63 4.81 14.86 3.59
N LEU A 64 3.95 14.58 2.62
CA LEU A 64 3.14 15.57 1.90
C LEU A 64 1.89 16.01 2.67
N ASN A 65 1.65 15.46 3.86
CA ASN A 65 0.45 15.73 4.67
C ASN A 65 -0.87 15.44 3.92
N ILE A 66 -0.88 14.38 3.11
CA ILE A 66 -2.09 13.86 2.46
C ILE A 66 -2.88 13.05 3.50
N PRO A 67 -4.10 13.45 3.87
CA PRO A 67 -4.80 12.86 5.00
C PRO A 67 -5.41 11.49 4.71
N TRP A 68 -5.66 11.15 3.44
CA TRP A 68 -6.27 9.87 3.06
C TRP A 68 -5.47 9.20 1.94
N LEU A 69 -5.12 7.93 2.17
CA LEU A 69 -4.57 7.03 1.18
C LEU A 69 -5.39 5.74 1.21
N THR A 70 -5.99 5.38 0.08
CA THR A 70 -6.68 4.09 -0.09
C THR A 70 -5.85 3.20 -1.00
N ALA A 71 -5.50 2.01 -0.54
CA ALA A 71 -4.80 1.02 -1.35
C ALA A 71 -5.72 -0.15 -1.67
N TYR A 72 -5.77 -0.54 -2.94
CA TYR A 72 -6.56 -1.69 -3.35
C TYR A 72 -5.77 -3.00 -3.11
N GLY A 73 -5.83 -3.52 -1.88
CA GLY A 73 -5.04 -4.67 -1.44
C GLY A 73 -5.50 -6.04 -1.95
N PHE A 74 -6.81 -6.21 -2.15
CA PHE A 74 -7.40 -7.44 -2.68
C PHE A 74 -8.74 -7.15 -3.35
N SER A 75 -8.88 -7.52 -4.63
CA SER A 75 -10.08 -7.31 -5.44
C SER A 75 -11.02 -8.51 -5.38
N THR A 76 -12.33 -8.29 -5.54
CA THR A 76 -13.30 -9.38 -5.76
C THR A 76 -12.97 -10.23 -6.98
N GLU A 77 -12.31 -9.65 -7.98
CA GLU A 77 -11.84 -10.38 -9.16
C GLU A 77 -10.69 -11.35 -8.85
N ASN A 78 -9.98 -11.16 -7.72
CA ASN A 78 -8.92 -12.08 -7.31
C ASN A 78 -9.47 -13.45 -6.91
N TRP A 79 -10.75 -13.57 -6.54
CA TRP A 79 -11.39 -14.86 -6.28
C TRP A 79 -11.44 -15.78 -7.51
N LYS A 80 -11.29 -15.23 -8.73
CA LYS A 80 -11.22 -16.02 -9.97
C LYS A 80 -9.85 -16.65 -10.22
N ARG A 81 -8.83 -16.34 -9.41
CA ARG A 81 -7.48 -16.90 -9.52
C ARG A 81 -7.38 -18.31 -8.91
N PRO A 82 -6.30 -19.07 -9.17
CA PRO A 82 -6.08 -20.37 -8.54
C PRO A 82 -6.16 -20.30 -7.01
N LYS A 83 -6.76 -21.31 -6.37
CA LYS A 83 -7.02 -21.35 -4.91
C LYS A 83 -5.75 -21.12 -4.08
N GLU A 84 -4.63 -21.67 -4.52
CA GLU A 84 -3.33 -21.51 -3.85
C GLU A 84 -2.84 -20.06 -3.87
N GLU A 85 -2.98 -19.37 -5.01
CA GLU A 85 -2.64 -17.94 -5.14
C GLU A 85 -3.55 -17.09 -4.25
N VAL A 86 -4.85 -17.39 -4.23
CA VAL A 86 -5.80 -16.70 -3.34
C VAL A 86 -5.42 -16.88 -1.87
N ARG A 87 -5.11 -18.11 -1.45
CA ARG A 87 -4.69 -18.40 -0.07
C ARG A 87 -3.42 -17.66 0.29
N PHE A 88 -2.45 -17.63 -0.62
CA PHE A 88 -1.22 -16.85 -0.46
C PHE A 88 -1.52 -15.37 -0.27
N LEU A 89 -2.33 -14.76 -1.14
CA LEU A 89 -2.65 -13.32 -1.08
C LEU A 89 -3.34 -12.91 0.23
N ILE A 90 -4.28 -13.71 0.73
CA ILE A 90 -4.97 -13.44 2.00
C ILE A 90 -3.98 -13.52 3.18
N ASN A 91 -3.16 -14.58 3.23
CA ASN A 91 -2.16 -14.73 4.28
C ASN A 91 -1.11 -13.63 4.22
N PHE A 92 -0.65 -13.29 3.01
CA PHE A 92 0.30 -12.21 2.76
C PHE A 92 -0.19 -10.88 3.33
N ASN A 93 -1.40 -10.43 2.95
CA ASN A 93 -1.98 -9.19 3.47
C ASN A 93 -2.09 -9.18 5.01
N LYS A 94 -2.51 -10.32 5.59
CA LYS A 94 -2.62 -10.46 7.05
C LYS A 94 -1.28 -10.30 7.75
N GLU A 95 -0.24 -10.93 7.23
CA GLU A 95 1.11 -10.87 7.79
C GLU A 95 1.76 -9.49 7.60
N THR A 96 1.60 -8.86 6.43
CA THR A 96 2.06 -7.51 6.15
C THR A 96 1.52 -6.50 7.18
N ILE A 97 0.21 -6.53 7.44
CA ILE A 97 -0.41 -5.63 8.41
C ILE A 97 0.12 -5.89 9.82
N ARG A 98 0.26 -7.16 10.23
CA ARG A 98 0.81 -7.51 11.55
C ARG A 98 2.25 -7.01 11.73
N LYS A 99 3.11 -7.21 10.73
CA LYS A 99 4.52 -6.81 10.76
C LYS A 99 4.68 -5.29 10.86
N ARG A 100 3.78 -4.54 10.24
CA ARG A 100 3.92 -3.08 10.03
C ARG A 100 3.03 -2.24 10.94
N ARG A 101 2.07 -2.85 11.63
CA ARG A 101 1.10 -2.15 12.50
C ARG A 101 1.79 -1.22 13.50
N ASP A 102 2.80 -1.70 14.21
CA ASP A 102 3.44 -0.93 15.28
C ASP A 102 4.22 0.26 14.71
N GLN A 103 4.94 0.05 13.60
CA GLN A 103 5.60 1.13 12.83
C GLN A 103 4.58 2.18 12.34
N LEU A 104 3.45 1.74 11.78
CA LEU A 104 2.39 2.63 11.31
C LEU A 104 1.74 3.40 12.48
N HIS A 105 1.57 2.75 13.62
CA HIS A 105 1.01 3.37 14.82
C HIS A 105 1.94 4.45 15.39
N GLU A 106 3.25 4.19 15.48
CA GLU A 106 4.27 5.19 15.87
C GLU A 106 4.26 6.42 14.97
N ARG A 107 3.84 6.24 13.71
CA ARG A 107 3.71 7.30 12.70
C ARG A 107 2.33 7.97 12.69
N ASN A 108 1.48 7.63 13.67
CA ASN A 108 0.11 8.13 13.79
C ASN A 108 -0.77 7.83 12.57
N VAL A 109 -0.53 6.70 11.90
CA VAL A 109 -1.35 6.22 10.79
C VAL A 109 -2.49 5.38 11.34
N ARG A 110 -3.73 5.74 10.96
CA ARG A 110 -4.92 4.94 11.25
C ARG A 110 -5.26 4.06 10.05
N ILE A 111 -5.20 2.75 10.26
CA ILE A 111 -5.61 1.75 9.25
C ILE A 111 -7.12 1.52 9.36
N GLN A 112 -7.82 1.51 8.22
CA GLN A 112 -9.23 1.13 8.13
C GLN A 112 -9.40 0.07 7.04
N PHE A 113 -10.09 -1.03 7.38
CA PHE A 113 -10.44 -2.05 6.41
C PHE A 113 -11.74 -1.68 5.71
N ILE A 114 -11.71 -1.66 4.37
CA ILE A 114 -12.87 -1.42 3.52
C ILE A 114 -13.09 -2.69 2.70
N GLY A 115 -14.19 -3.39 2.94
CA GLY A 115 -14.47 -4.66 2.29
C GLY A 115 -15.71 -5.34 2.84
N ARG A 116 -15.96 -6.56 2.38
CA ARG A 116 -17.03 -7.42 2.87
C ARG A 116 -16.43 -8.55 3.69
N GLU A 117 -17.14 -8.92 4.75
CA GLU A 117 -16.88 -10.17 5.45
C GLU A 117 -17.39 -11.33 4.58
N LEU A 118 -16.59 -12.39 4.47
CA LEU A 118 -17.09 -13.66 3.97
C LEU A 118 -17.73 -14.34 5.18
N ALA A 119 -19.06 -14.45 5.17
CA ALA A 119 -19.76 -15.25 6.15
C ALA A 119 -19.17 -16.66 6.14
N ASP A 120 -18.91 -17.21 7.33
CA ASP A 120 -18.33 -18.54 7.50
C ASP A 120 -19.14 -19.59 6.69
N THR A 121 -18.48 -20.22 5.73
CA THR A 121 -18.87 -21.49 5.10
C THR A 121 -17.74 -22.48 5.22
#